data_AF-B4CXP0-F1
#
_entry.id   AF-B4CXP0-F1
#
_cell.length_a   1.000
_cell.length_b   1.000
_cell.length_c   1.000
_cell.angle_alpha   90.00
_cell.angle_beta   90.00
_cell.angle_gamma   90.00
#
_symmetry.space_group_name_H-M   'P 1'
#
loop_
_entity.id
_entity.type
_entity.pdbx_description
1 polymer ?
#
loop_
_entity_poly.entity_id
_entity_poly.type
_entity_poly.pdbx_seq_one_letter_code
_entity_poly.pdbx_strand_id
1 'polypeptide(L)'
;MKLFKLIASKAGKVVFDDRIEAENPRTAREQMKSLLGLQSLTGVVYSITEIPVELIREIVATKVLEVIGSRRSGCSSIDVSKIVGDAANVAVADRLRPIEQRLAALEGRQTAASTNGTHSPSSRRFDAFQRDSTRSREADTPATNGRSAEPETPLPAMTDWRAVKRFYKHCRSPKQTAAHFDLSINTVKARVRREGW
;
A
#
# COMPACT_ATOMS: atom_id res chain seq x y z
N MET A 1 0.41 19.86 0.17
CA MET A 1 0.91 19.31 -1.10
C MET A 1 -0.06 18.25 -1.61
N LYS A 2 0.01 17.92 -2.91
CA LYS A 2 -0.69 16.79 -3.53
C LYS A 2 0.31 15.69 -3.88
N LEU A 3 -0.15 14.45 -3.97
CA LEU A 3 0.66 13.32 -4.40
C LEU A 3 0.30 12.93 -5.83
N PHE A 4 1.30 12.80 -6.71
CA PHE A 4 1.13 12.36 -8.09
C PHE A 4 1.86 11.03 -8.32
N LYS A 5 1.33 10.13 -9.15
CA LYS A 5 2.11 9.02 -9.73
C LYS A 5 2.58 9.45 -11.12
N LEU A 6 3.86 9.25 -11.39
CA LEU A 6 4.49 9.58 -12.67
C LEU A 6 5.16 8.34 -13.23
N ILE A 7 4.92 8.10 -14.52
CA ILE A 7 5.53 7.01 -15.28
C ILE A 7 6.11 7.63 -16.55
N ALA A 8 7.36 7.33 -16.87
CA ALA A 8 8.03 7.82 -18.07
C ALA A 8 8.81 6.71 -18.77
N SER A 9 8.74 6.68 -20.10
CA SER A 9 9.40 5.71 -20.97
C SER A 9 10.16 6.41 -22.09
N LYS A 10 11.36 5.92 -22.40
CA LYS A 10 12.25 6.40 -23.47
C LYS A 10 12.73 5.21 -24.28
N ALA A 11 12.55 5.27 -25.61
CA ALA A 11 12.86 4.16 -26.52
C ALA A 11 12.28 2.80 -26.07
N GLY A 12 11.04 2.80 -25.58
CA GLY A 12 10.32 1.60 -25.11
C GLY A 12 10.69 1.11 -23.70
N LYS A 13 11.73 1.66 -23.06
CA LYS A 13 12.13 1.31 -21.69
C LYS A 13 11.58 2.32 -20.69
N VAL A 14 10.98 1.84 -19.60
CA VAL A 14 10.62 2.69 -18.45
C VAL A 14 11.91 3.27 -17.85
N VAL A 15 11.95 4.59 -17.72
CA VAL A 15 13.06 5.36 -17.14
C VAL A 15 12.68 6.07 -15.85
N PHE A 16 11.37 6.20 -15.58
CA PHE A 16 10.83 6.72 -14.31
C PHE A 16 9.54 5.99 -13.98
N ASP A 17 9.35 5.57 -12.74
CA ASP A 17 8.08 5.02 -12.24
C ASP A 17 7.92 5.28 -10.74
N ASP A 18 7.66 6.52 -10.33
CA ASP A 18 7.64 6.90 -8.91
C ASP A 18 6.52 7.88 -8.56
N ARG A 19 6.31 8.13 -7.26
CA ARG A 19 5.38 9.10 -6.73
C ARG A 19 6.11 10.39 -6.35
N ILE A 20 5.56 11.53 -6.73
CA ILE A 20 6.12 12.85 -6.41
C ILE A 20 5.09 13.66 -5.63
N GLU A 21 5.52 14.27 -4.53
CA GLU A 21 4.75 15.32 -3.85
C GLU A 21 5.02 16.67 -4.50
N ALA A 22 3.95 17.32 -4.95
CA ALA A 22 3.99 18.61 -5.61
C ALA A 22 2.67 19.35 -5.39
N GLU A 23 2.65 20.67 -5.59
CA GLU A 23 1.38 21.40 -5.57
C GLU A 23 0.52 21.10 -6.81
N ASN A 24 1.16 20.89 -7.98
CA ASN A 24 0.45 20.81 -9.25
C ASN A 24 1.20 19.91 -10.28
N PRO A 25 0.52 19.43 -11.35
CA PRO A 25 1.15 18.55 -12.35
C PRO A 25 2.35 19.16 -13.10
N ARG A 26 2.51 20.49 -13.11
CA ARG A 26 3.64 21.16 -13.76
C ARG A 26 4.88 21.11 -12.89
N THR A 27 4.77 21.39 -11.58
CA THR A 27 5.90 21.23 -10.65
C THR A 27 6.33 19.76 -10.53
N ALA A 28 5.37 18.82 -10.50
CA ALA A 28 5.68 17.38 -10.58
C ALA A 28 6.47 16.99 -11.85
N ARG A 29 6.10 17.56 -13.01
CA ARG A 29 6.81 17.35 -14.28
C ARG A 29 8.26 17.87 -14.24
N GLU A 30 8.47 19.09 -13.73
CA GLU A 30 9.82 19.67 -13.66
C GLU A 30 10.71 18.94 -12.64
N GLN A 31 10.16 18.46 -11.52
CA GLN A 31 10.87 17.58 -10.60
C GLN A 31 11.27 16.25 -11.25
N MET A 32 10.36 15.55 -11.94
CA MET A 32 10.68 14.34 -12.71
C MET A 32 11.76 14.59 -13.78
N LYS A 33 11.71 15.75 -14.46
CA LYS A 33 12.71 16.17 -15.44
C LYS A 33 14.10 16.33 -14.79
N SER A 34 14.14 16.93 -13.59
CA SER A 34 15.35 17.08 -12.78
C SER A 34 15.91 15.73 -12.30
N LEU A 35 15.06 14.86 -11.75
CA LEU A 35 15.43 13.50 -11.30
C LEU A 35 15.97 12.62 -12.43
N LEU A 36 15.50 12.81 -13.66
CA LEU A 36 16.02 12.14 -14.85
C LEU A 36 17.32 12.76 -15.41
N GLY A 37 17.81 13.88 -14.83
CA GLY A 37 18.99 14.60 -15.31
C GLY A 37 18.82 15.22 -16.71
N LEU A 38 17.58 15.45 -17.16
CA LEU A 38 17.29 15.87 -18.53
C LEU A 38 17.07 17.38 -18.65
N GLN A 39 17.63 17.99 -19.70
CA GLN A 39 17.31 19.38 -20.06
C GLN A 39 15.90 19.49 -20.68
N SER A 40 15.43 18.43 -21.36
CA SER A 40 14.07 18.32 -21.92
C SER A 40 13.56 16.89 -21.89
N LEU A 41 12.23 16.73 -21.79
CA LEU A 41 11.52 15.45 -21.96
C LEU A 41 11.26 15.10 -23.43
N THR A 42 11.96 15.73 -24.39
CA THR A 42 11.85 15.39 -25.82
C THR A 42 12.22 13.92 -26.05
N GLY A 43 11.33 13.15 -26.71
CA GLY A 43 11.51 11.71 -26.91
C GLY A 43 11.22 10.84 -25.68
N VAL A 44 10.67 11.42 -24.60
CA VAL A 44 10.16 10.70 -23.44
C VAL A 44 8.63 10.72 -23.47
N VAL A 45 8.00 9.55 -23.49
CA VAL A 45 6.55 9.40 -23.33
C VAL A 45 6.27 9.27 -21.85
N TYR A 46 5.42 10.12 -21.28
CA TYR A 46 5.14 10.12 -19.84
C TYR A 46 3.68 10.40 -19.50
N SER A 47 3.24 9.89 -18.35
CA SER A 47 1.93 10.15 -17.75
C SER A 47 2.10 10.73 -16.35
N ILE A 48 1.22 11.64 -15.96
CA ILE A 48 1.15 12.23 -14.61
C ILE A 48 -0.29 12.11 -14.15
N THR A 49 -0.55 11.41 -13.04
CA THR A 49 -1.89 11.23 -12.48
C THR A 49 -1.92 11.68 -11.03
N GLU A 50 -2.96 12.42 -10.64
CA GLU A 50 -3.17 12.84 -9.26
C GLU A 50 -3.72 11.66 -8.43
N ILE A 51 -3.12 11.41 -7.26
CA ILE A 51 -3.63 10.44 -6.30
C ILE A 51 -4.56 11.20 -5.33
N PRO A 52 -5.86 10.85 -5.24
CA PRO A 52 -6.80 11.52 -4.35
C PRO A 52 -6.64 11.06 -2.89
N VAL A 53 -5.50 11.40 -2.28
CA VAL A 53 -5.07 10.90 -0.96
C VAL A 53 -6.11 11.19 0.14
N GLU A 54 -6.76 12.35 0.13
CA GLU A 54 -7.75 12.70 1.16
C GLU A 54 -9.00 11.82 1.10
N LEU A 55 -9.51 11.53 -0.12
CA LEU A 55 -10.62 10.58 -0.30
C LEU A 55 -10.22 9.16 0.13
N ILE A 56 -8.97 8.74 -0.14
CA ILE A 56 -8.46 7.44 0.31
C ILE A 56 -8.38 7.41 1.85
N ARG A 57 -7.94 8.49 2.50
CA ARG A 57 -7.91 8.61 3.97
C ARG A 57 -9.32 8.55 4.57
N GLU A 58 -10.29 9.24 3.99
CA GLU A 58 -11.70 9.22 4.42
C GLU A 58 -12.31 7.82 4.34
N ILE A 59 -12.12 7.13 3.20
CA ILE A 59 -12.55 5.74 3.00
C ILE A 59 -11.88 4.80 4.00
N VAL A 60 -10.57 4.92 4.21
CA VAL A 60 -9.82 4.09 5.17
C VAL A 60 -10.27 4.35 6.61
N ALA A 61 -10.45 5.61 7.01
CA ALA A 61 -10.96 5.95 8.35
C ALA A 61 -12.35 5.34 8.58
N THR A 62 -13.24 5.45 7.60
CA THR A 62 -14.59 4.87 7.63
C THR A 62 -14.53 3.35 7.74
N LYS A 63 -13.69 2.68 6.94
CA LYS A 63 -13.54 1.20 6.98
C LYS A 63 -12.85 0.69 8.24
N VAL A 64 -11.92 1.44 8.83
CA VAL A 64 -11.34 1.11 10.15
C VAL A 64 -12.39 1.24 11.25
N LEU A 65 -13.22 2.28 11.21
CA LEU A 65 -14.35 2.44 12.15
C LEU A 65 -15.40 1.35 11.98
N GLU A 66 -15.75 0.94 10.75
CA GLU A 66 -16.60 -0.22 10.49
C GLU A 66 -16.02 -1.49 11.11
N VAL A 67 -14.75 -1.83 10.84
CA VAL A 67 -14.12 -3.05 11.37
C VAL A 67 -14.05 -3.05 12.90
N ILE A 68 -13.79 -1.91 13.54
CA ILE A 68 -13.79 -1.77 15.00
C ILE A 68 -15.23 -1.83 15.56
N GLY A 69 -16.20 -1.27 14.84
CA GLY A 69 -17.63 -1.29 15.19
C GLY A 69 -18.25 -2.68 15.09
N SER A 70 -17.99 -3.42 14.00
CA SER A 70 -18.46 -4.80 13.81
C SER A 70 -17.94 -5.73 14.90
N ARG A 71 -16.69 -5.55 15.36
CA ARG A 71 -16.12 -6.27 16.53
C ARG A 71 -16.87 -5.99 17.83
N ARG A 72 -17.58 -4.86 17.97
CA ARG A 72 -18.47 -4.55 19.11
C ARG A 72 -19.93 -4.97 18.88
N SER A 73 -20.34 -5.20 17.64
CA SER A 73 -21.72 -5.54 17.25
C SER A 73 -21.94 -7.03 16.93
N GLY A 74 -21.00 -7.90 17.34
CA GLY A 74 -21.21 -9.35 17.36
C GLY A 74 -21.19 -10.09 16.02
N CYS A 75 -20.98 -9.40 14.89
CA CYS A 75 -20.77 -10.07 13.61
C CYS A 75 -19.29 -10.47 13.46
N SER A 76 -19.03 -11.77 13.25
CA SER A 76 -17.71 -12.37 13.46
C SER A 76 -16.63 -11.86 12.50
N SER A 77 -15.62 -11.17 13.05
CA SER A 77 -14.30 -11.18 12.40
C SER A 77 -13.75 -12.61 12.42
N ILE A 78 -13.24 -13.08 11.29
CA ILE A 78 -12.65 -14.43 11.15
C ILE A 78 -11.48 -14.57 12.14
N ASP A 79 -11.71 -15.28 13.24
CA ASP A 79 -10.67 -15.59 14.22
C ASP A 79 -9.85 -16.78 13.74
N VAL A 80 -8.74 -16.47 13.06
CA VAL A 80 -7.78 -17.45 12.55
C VAL A 80 -7.22 -18.31 13.67
N SER A 81 -7.03 -17.76 14.88
CA SER A 81 -6.53 -18.52 16.04
C SER A 81 -7.55 -19.57 16.47
N LYS A 82 -8.85 -19.22 16.51
CA LYS A 82 -9.91 -20.19 16.80
C LYS A 82 -10.01 -21.27 15.72
N ILE A 83 -9.97 -20.89 14.44
CA ILE A 83 -10.07 -21.85 13.31
C ILE A 83 -8.89 -22.83 13.33
N VAL A 84 -7.67 -22.36 13.57
CA VAL A 84 -6.48 -23.21 13.73
C VAL A 84 -6.60 -24.10 14.97
N GLY A 85 -7.10 -23.58 16.10
CA GLY A 85 -7.34 -24.34 17.32
C GLY A 85 -8.39 -25.44 17.15
N ASP A 86 -9.54 -25.14 16.54
CA ASP A 86 -10.61 -26.10 16.25
C ASP A 86 -10.09 -27.21 15.31
N ALA A 87 -9.37 -26.85 14.23
CA ALA A 87 -8.76 -27.81 13.31
C ALA A 87 -7.67 -28.68 13.98
N ALA A 88 -6.84 -28.10 14.85
CA ALA A 88 -5.84 -28.85 15.61
C ALA A 88 -6.49 -29.82 16.61
N ASN A 89 -7.57 -29.42 17.29
CA ASN A 89 -8.32 -30.27 18.20
C ASN A 89 -8.95 -31.48 17.48
N VAL A 90 -9.53 -31.28 16.28
CA VAL A 90 -10.04 -32.38 15.45
C VAL A 90 -8.92 -33.34 15.05
N ALA A 91 -7.79 -32.82 14.57
CA ALA A 91 -6.65 -33.65 14.17
C ALA A 91 -6.02 -34.42 15.35
N VAL A 92 -6.01 -33.83 16.56
CA VAL A 92 -5.60 -34.52 17.79
C VAL A 92 -6.59 -35.62 18.17
N ALA A 93 -7.89 -35.36 18.13
CA ALA A 93 -8.93 -36.36 18.41
C ALA A 93 -8.87 -37.55 17.43
N ASP A 94 -8.71 -37.29 16.13
CA ASP A 94 -8.51 -38.34 15.11
C ASP A 94 -7.25 -39.17 15.39
N ARG A 95 -6.16 -38.55 15.89
CA ARG A 95 -4.91 -39.23 16.24
C ARG A 95 -4.99 -40.01 17.56
N LEU A 96 -5.85 -39.61 18.50
CA LEU A 96 -6.06 -40.29 19.79
C LEU A 96 -7.09 -41.43 19.70
N ARG A 97 -8.05 -41.38 18.79
CA ARG A 97 -9.09 -42.41 18.58
C ARG A 97 -8.57 -43.86 18.55
N PRO A 98 -7.43 -44.22 17.92
CA PRO A 98 -6.88 -45.57 17.96
C PRO A 98 -6.32 -45.99 19.33
N ILE A 99 -5.96 -45.03 20.19
CA ILE A 99 -5.52 -45.26 21.57
C ILE A 99 -6.74 -45.46 22.47
N GLU A 100 -7.77 -44.63 22.31
CA GLU A 100 -9.06 -44.76 22.99
C GLU A 100 -9.72 -46.12 22.71
N GLN A 101 -9.75 -46.55 21.45
CA GLN A 101 -10.23 -47.89 21.05
C GLN A 101 -9.46 -49.03 21.72
N ARG A 102 -8.13 -48.88 21.89
CA ARG A 102 -7.29 -49.89 22.56
C ARG A 102 -7.46 -49.86 24.07
N LEU A 103 -7.71 -48.70 24.67
CA LEU A 103 -8.06 -48.56 26.08
C LEU A 103 -9.42 -49.20 26.37
N ALA A 104 -10.46 -48.91 25.60
CA ALA A 104 -11.78 -49.54 25.75
C ALA A 104 -11.72 -51.08 25.62
N ALA A 105 -10.90 -51.60 24.69
CA ALA A 105 -10.65 -53.04 24.55
C ALA A 105 -9.84 -53.65 25.72
N LEU A 106 -9.06 -52.83 26.44
CA LEU A 106 -8.34 -53.24 27.66
C LEU A 106 -9.24 -53.14 28.91
N GLU A 107 -10.10 -52.14 29.03
CA GLU A 107 -11.07 -51.98 30.13
C GLU A 107 -12.17 -53.04 30.06
N GLY A 108 -12.67 -53.36 28.87
CA GLY A 108 -13.55 -54.51 28.63
C GLY A 108 -12.87 -55.86 28.97
N ARG A 109 -11.54 -55.91 29.00
CA ARG A 109 -10.75 -57.07 29.43
C ARG A 109 -10.41 -57.05 30.92
N GLN A 110 -10.28 -55.89 31.56
CA GLN A 110 -10.08 -55.75 33.01
C GLN A 110 -11.35 -56.00 33.82
N THR A 111 -12.51 -55.58 33.31
CA THR A 111 -13.83 -55.94 33.87
C THR A 111 -14.07 -57.45 33.80
N ALA A 112 -13.66 -58.11 32.71
CA ALA A 112 -13.63 -59.58 32.61
C ALA A 112 -12.50 -60.26 33.41
N ALA A 113 -11.51 -59.52 33.92
CA ALA A 113 -10.34 -60.03 34.64
C ALA A 113 -10.24 -59.53 36.09
N SER A 114 -11.38 -59.25 36.73
CA SER A 114 -11.46 -59.04 38.18
C SER A 114 -11.36 -60.34 38.98
N THR A 115 -10.39 -61.18 38.62
CA THR A 115 -9.83 -62.27 39.41
C THR A 115 -8.31 -62.27 39.22
N ASN A 116 -7.57 -62.28 40.33
CA ASN A 116 -6.11 -62.43 40.43
C ASN A 116 -5.23 -61.21 40.02
N GLY A 117 -4.90 -60.38 41.02
CA GLY A 117 -3.55 -60.49 41.60
C GLY A 117 -2.48 -59.42 41.29
N THR A 118 -2.16 -58.65 42.34
CA THR A 118 -0.78 -58.37 42.81
C THR A 118 0.12 -57.35 42.08
N HIS A 119 0.39 -56.27 42.81
CA HIS A 119 1.41 -55.21 42.70
C HIS A 119 2.69 -55.45 41.87
N SER A 120 3.15 -54.42 41.12
CA SER A 120 4.19 -53.46 41.61
C SER A 120 4.69 -52.53 40.48
N PRO A 121 5.00 -51.23 40.71
CA PRO A 121 5.38 -50.30 39.65
C PRO A 121 6.90 -50.03 39.53
N SER A 122 7.39 -49.86 38.30
CA SER A 122 8.59 -49.03 38.05
C SER A 122 8.50 -48.30 36.69
N SER A 123 8.35 -46.98 36.72
CA SER A 123 8.52 -46.11 35.56
C SER A 123 9.24 -44.84 36.01
N ARG A 124 10.17 -44.35 35.19
CA ARG A 124 11.14 -43.33 35.58
C ARG A 124 10.46 -41.96 35.63
N ARG A 125 10.44 -41.33 36.80
CA ARG A 125 9.96 -39.95 36.98
C ARG A 125 10.96 -39.00 36.30
N PHE A 126 10.51 -38.26 35.30
CA PHE A 126 11.29 -37.22 34.64
C PHE A 126 11.25 -35.93 35.50
N ASP A 127 12.37 -35.21 35.57
CA ASP A 127 12.47 -33.90 36.23
C ASP A 127 12.94 -32.87 35.20
N ALA A 128 12.35 -31.68 35.22
CA ALA A 128 12.32 -30.75 34.09
C ALA A 128 13.24 -29.53 34.23
N PHE A 129 14.01 -29.42 35.32
CA PHE A 129 14.69 -28.19 35.72
C PHE A 129 16.22 -28.29 35.87
N GLN A 130 16.88 -29.13 35.06
CA GLN A 130 18.34 -29.21 35.03
C GLN A 130 18.95 -28.76 33.68
N ARG A 131 19.33 -27.47 33.64
CA ARG A 131 20.41 -26.88 32.81
C ARG A 131 20.18 -26.83 31.27
N ASP A 132 20.95 -26.05 30.49
CA ASP A 132 22.15 -25.26 30.82
C ASP A 132 22.17 -23.86 30.12
N SER A 133 23.12 -23.00 30.51
CA SER A 133 23.31 -21.64 29.95
C SER A 133 24.57 -21.51 29.09
N THR A 134 24.50 -20.91 27.89
CA THR A 134 25.55 -20.14 27.15
C THR A 134 25.10 -19.89 25.68
N ARG A 135 25.68 -19.00 24.85
CA ARG A 135 26.20 -17.60 24.97
C ARG A 135 26.65 -17.14 23.55
N SER A 136 26.44 -15.85 23.18
CA SER A 136 27.01 -15.16 21.99
C SER A 136 26.39 -15.54 20.62
N ARG A 137 26.48 -14.74 19.53
CA ARG A 137 27.32 -13.54 19.22
C ARG A 137 26.66 -12.63 18.15
N GLU A 138 27.14 -11.38 18.00
CA GLU A 138 27.04 -10.50 16.80
C GLU A 138 25.63 -9.98 16.36
N ALA A 139 25.45 -8.94 15.51
CA ALA A 139 26.39 -8.00 14.86
C ALA A 139 25.75 -6.62 14.50
N ASP A 140 26.61 -5.59 14.39
CA ASP A 140 26.68 -4.42 13.49
C ASP A 140 25.57 -3.34 13.29
N THR A 141 26.09 -2.13 13.04
CA THR A 141 25.50 -0.79 12.78
C THR A 141 25.38 -0.50 11.24
N PRO A 142 25.03 0.72 10.73
CA PRO A 142 24.64 2.01 11.35
C PRO A 142 23.34 2.65 10.78
N ALA A 143 23.08 3.93 11.10
CA ALA A 143 22.00 4.74 10.50
C ALA A 143 22.46 6.18 10.17
N THR A 144 22.10 6.71 8.99
CA THR A 144 22.43 8.08 8.54
C THR A 144 21.41 8.65 7.54
N ASN A 145 21.11 9.97 7.66
CA ASN A 145 20.51 10.93 6.70
C ASN A 145 19.23 11.64 7.21
N GLY A 146 18.93 12.88 6.79
CA GLY A 146 19.69 13.81 5.92
C GLY A 146 18.79 14.95 5.41
N ARG A 147 19.17 16.22 5.63
CA ARG A 147 18.31 17.43 5.53
C ARG A 147 18.04 17.97 4.11
N SER A 148 16.79 18.44 3.91
CA SER A 148 16.33 19.77 3.39
C SER A 148 16.78 20.34 2.03
N ALA A 149 15.83 20.95 1.27
CA ALA A 149 15.79 22.38 0.86
C ALA A 149 14.80 22.69 -0.33
N GLU A 150 14.34 23.96 -0.46
CA GLU A 150 13.33 24.45 -1.44
C GLU A 150 13.56 25.96 -1.79
N PRO A 151 13.25 26.42 -3.02
CA PRO A 151 12.92 27.83 -3.31
C PRO A 151 11.79 28.10 -4.36
N GLU A 152 11.21 29.32 -4.37
CA GLU A 152 10.16 29.82 -5.31
C GLU A 152 10.74 30.43 -6.64
N THR A 153 10.15 31.33 -7.49
CA THR A 153 8.95 32.24 -7.57
C THR A 153 8.75 32.65 -9.07
N PRO A 154 7.87 33.59 -9.55
CA PRO A 154 6.64 34.24 -9.05
C PRO A 154 5.47 34.19 -10.11
N LEU A 155 4.71 35.30 -10.33
CA LEU A 155 3.57 35.43 -11.26
C LEU A 155 3.63 36.72 -12.15
N PRO A 156 3.06 36.73 -13.38
CA PRO A 156 2.96 37.94 -14.22
C PRO A 156 1.56 38.31 -14.80
N ALA A 157 1.36 39.63 -14.97
CA ALA A 157 0.59 40.36 -16.00
C ALA A 157 -0.92 40.08 -16.31
N MET A 158 -1.69 41.17 -16.50
CA MET A 158 -3.07 41.18 -17.01
C MET A 158 -3.12 41.14 -18.55
N THR A 159 -3.59 40.03 -19.13
CA THR A 159 -3.84 39.92 -20.59
C THR A 159 -5.14 40.61 -21.03
N ASP A 160 -5.11 41.45 -22.08
CA ASP A 160 -6.36 41.92 -22.72
C ASP A 160 -6.98 40.84 -23.62
N TRP A 161 -7.95 40.12 -23.07
CA TRP A 161 -8.72 39.10 -23.77
C TRP A 161 -9.60 39.63 -24.92
N ARG A 162 -9.88 40.94 -25.02
CA ARG A 162 -10.65 41.51 -26.14
C ARG A 162 -9.82 41.53 -27.43
N ALA A 163 -8.54 41.91 -27.35
CA ALA A 163 -7.60 41.79 -28.46
C ALA A 163 -7.42 40.33 -28.92
N VAL A 164 -7.22 39.41 -27.96
CA VAL A 164 -7.10 37.96 -28.22
C VAL A 164 -8.34 37.40 -28.95
N LYS A 165 -9.55 37.78 -28.52
CA LYS A 165 -10.83 37.38 -29.13
C LYS A 165 -10.98 37.89 -30.56
N ARG A 166 -10.59 39.15 -30.82
CA ARG A 166 -10.62 39.77 -32.15
C ARG A 166 -9.68 39.04 -33.12
N PHE A 167 -8.43 38.80 -32.70
CA PHE A 167 -7.44 38.09 -33.51
C PHE A 167 -7.85 36.63 -33.78
N TYR A 168 -8.37 35.92 -32.77
CA TYR A 168 -8.88 34.56 -32.95
C TYR A 168 -10.03 34.48 -33.97
N LYS A 169 -10.99 35.41 -33.95
CA LYS A 169 -12.08 35.41 -34.94
C LYS A 169 -11.58 35.68 -36.37
N HIS A 170 -10.45 36.37 -36.54
CA HIS A 170 -9.82 36.63 -37.85
C HIS A 170 -9.05 35.40 -38.37
N CYS A 171 -8.15 34.80 -37.57
CA CYS A 171 -7.32 33.68 -38.04
C CYS A 171 -7.92 32.28 -37.81
N ARG A 172 -8.96 32.16 -36.96
CA ARG A 172 -9.60 30.91 -36.48
C ARG A 172 -8.66 29.84 -35.91
N SER A 173 -7.39 30.16 -35.73
CA SER A 173 -6.32 29.21 -35.35
C SER A 173 -5.82 29.46 -33.92
N PRO A 174 -6.14 28.57 -32.94
CA PRO A 174 -5.68 28.73 -31.56
C PRO A 174 -4.14 28.72 -31.43
N LYS A 175 -3.43 28.10 -32.39
CA LYS A 175 -1.95 28.06 -32.40
C LYS A 175 -1.35 29.41 -32.79
N GLN A 176 -1.93 30.11 -33.78
CA GLN A 176 -1.48 31.45 -34.18
C GLN A 176 -1.88 32.49 -33.13
N THR A 177 -3.10 32.42 -32.59
CA THR A 177 -3.53 33.31 -31.49
C THR A 177 -2.65 33.15 -30.25
N ALA A 178 -2.27 31.92 -29.89
CA ALA A 178 -1.35 31.66 -28.79
C ALA A 178 0.00 32.36 -28.98
N ALA A 179 0.64 32.15 -30.14
CA ALA A 179 1.94 32.74 -30.45
C ALA A 179 1.93 34.28 -30.52
N HIS A 180 0.82 34.89 -30.97
CA HIS A 180 0.70 36.36 -31.10
C HIS A 180 0.57 37.09 -29.75
N PHE A 181 0.11 36.41 -28.69
CA PHE A 181 -0.15 37.03 -27.37
C PHE A 181 0.68 36.41 -26.24
N ASP A 182 1.71 35.63 -26.58
CA ASP A 182 2.49 34.77 -25.66
C ASP A 182 1.63 33.98 -24.67
N LEU A 183 0.53 33.42 -25.17
CA LEU A 183 -0.42 32.63 -24.39
C LEU A 183 -0.20 31.15 -24.64
N SER A 184 -0.44 30.32 -23.61
CA SER A 184 -0.53 28.87 -23.86
C SER A 184 -1.71 28.56 -24.79
N ILE A 185 -1.49 27.66 -25.75
CA ILE A 185 -2.53 27.18 -26.69
C ILE A 185 -3.75 26.63 -25.93
N ASN A 186 -3.52 26.05 -24.74
CA ASN A 186 -4.59 25.53 -23.88
C ASN A 186 -5.42 26.65 -23.24
N THR A 187 -4.82 27.79 -22.89
CA THR A 187 -5.54 28.96 -22.37
C THR A 187 -6.48 29.54 -23.44
N VAL A 188 -5.99 29.67 -24.69
CA VAL A 188 -6.82 30.10 -25.82
C VAL A 188 -7.95 29.09 -26.09
N LYS A 189 -7.63 27.78 -26.20
CA LYS A 189 -8.65 26.73 -26.41
C LYS A 189 -9.70 26.68 -25.30
N ALA A 190 -9.32 26.90 -24.05
CA ALA A 190 -10.25 26.96 -22.93
C ALA A 190 -11.18 28.18 -23.01
N ARG A 191 -10.65 29.34 -23.43
CA ARG A 191 -11.46 30.56 -23.59
C ARG A 191 -12.45 30.45 -24.75
N VAL A 192 -12.02 29.95 -25.91
CA VAL A 192 -12.88 29.68 -27.08
C VAL A 192 -14.06 28.78 -26.71
N ARG A 193 -13.84 27.70 -25.96
CA ARG A 193 -14.90 26.79 -25.49
C ARG A 193 -15.83 27.43 -24.45
N ARG A 194 -15.30 28.26 -23.56
CA ARG A 194 -16.08 28.88 -22.46
C ARG A 194 -16.95 30.05 -22.94
N GLU A 195 -16.57 30.73 -24.02
CA GLU A 195 -17.23 31.96 -24.49
C GLU A 195 -17.77 31.91 -25.94
N GLY A 196 -17.68 30.77 -26.64
CA GLY A 196 -18.26 30.60 -27.98
C GLY A 196 -17.68 31.57 -29.03
N TRP A 197 -16.36 31.54 -29.23
CA TRP A 197 -15.65 32.49 -30.12
C TRP A 197 -15.72 32.09 -31.60
#